data_AF-A0AAN6R3F9-F1
#
_entry.id   AF-A0AAN6R3F9-F1
#
_cell.length_a   1.000
_cell.length_b   1.000
_cell.length_c   1.000
_cell.angle_alpha   90.00
_cell.angle_beta   90.00
_cell.angle_gamma   90.00
#
_symmetry.space_group_name_H-M   'P 1'
#
loop_
_entity.id
_entity.type
_entity.pdbx_description
1 polymer ?
#
loop_
_entity_poly.entity_id
_entity_poly.type
_entity_poly.pdbx_seq_one_letter_code
_entity_poly.pdbx_strand_id
1 'polypeptide(L)' 'RYGDTDRKNPEETRQIWNGLMSLIETGAIKPVTYEKRYHGLSSVRDAMADLQARKIYGKAVIYIEENGKGRAAL' A
#
# COMPACT_ATOMS: atom_id res chain seq x y z
N ARG A 1 -10.72 -14.84 -5.53
CA ARG A 1 -10.68 -14.45 -4.10
C ARG A 1 -9.42 -13.62 -3.87
N TYR A 2 -9.35 -12.77 -2.85
CA TYR A 2 -8.09 -12.09 -2.52
C TYR A 2 -7.00 -13.15 -2.23
N GLY A 3 -5.81 -12.98 -2.79
CA GLY A 3 -4.68 -13.90 -2.63
C GLY A 3 -4.78 -15.23 -3.39
N ASP A 4 -5.68 -15.37 -4.37
CA ASP A 4 -5.86 -16.64 -5.08
C ASP A 4 -4.66 -17.03 -5.97
N THR A 5 -3.96 -16.06 -6.56
CA THR A 5 -2.76 -16.29 -7.38
C THR A 5 -1.61 -16.85 -6.54
N ASP A 6 -1.34 -16.26 -5.38
CA ASP A 6 -0.28 -16.72 -4.47
C ASP A 6 -0.54 -18.15 -3.96
N ARG A 7 -1.80 -18.46 -3.65
CA ARG A 7 -2.20 -19.80 -3.20
C ARG A 7 -2.04 -20.88 -4.27
N LYS A 8 -2.21 -20.53 -5.55
CA LYS A 8 -2.14 -21.46 -6.68
C LYS A 8 -0.75 -21.57 -7.27
N ASN A 9 -0.03 -20.45 -7.32
CA ASN A 9 1.28 -20.34 -7.93
C ASN A 9 2.18 -19.39 -7.12
N PRO A 10 2.72 -19.86 -5.98
CA PRO A 10 3.58 -19.04 -5.13
C PRO A 10 4.91 -18.68 -5.81
N GLU A 11 5.36 -19.50 -6.77
CA GLU A 11 6.58 -19.24 -7.54
C GLU A 11 6.44 -18.00 -8.44
N GLU A 12 5.35 -17.95 -9.21
CA GLU A 12 5.02 -16.80 -10.05
C GLU A 12 4.86 -15.53 -9.24
N THR A 13 4.19 -15.62 -8.07
CA THR A 13 4.06 -14.47 -7.17
C THR A 13 5.43 -13.95 -6.73
N ARG A 14 6.38 -14.83 -6.39
CA ARG A 14 7.74 -14.44 -6.03
C ARG A 14 8.48 -13.78 -7.18
N GLN A 15 8.38 -14.32 -8.39
CA GLN A 15 9.02 -13.75 -9.58
C GLN A 15 8.51 -12.34 -9.88
N ILE A 16 7.19 -12.13 -9.77
CA ILE A 16 6.56 -10.80 -9.94
C ILE A 16 7.08 -9.82 -8.88
N TRP A 17 7.14 -10.24 -7.61
CA TRP A 17 7.67 -9.40 -6.54
C TRP A 17 9.14 -9.02 -6.76
N ASN A 18 9.98 -9.97 -7.17
CA ASN A 18 11.39 -9.69 -7.45
C ASN A 18 11.56 -8.66 -8.58
N GLY A 19 10.79 -8.79 -9.66
CA GLY A 19 10.79 -7.82 -10.75
C GLY A 19 10.31 -6.44 -10.31
N LEU A 20 9.21 -6.38 -9.55
CA LEU A 20 8.68 -5.12 -9.02
C LEU A 20 9.68 -4.43 -8.08
N MET A 21 10.33 -5.17 -7.20
CA MET A 21 11.32 -4.63 -6.27
C MET A 21 12.51 -4.02 -7.00
N SER A 22 13.03 -4.68 -8.05
CA SER A 22 14.10 -4.11 -8.86
C SER A 22 13.71 -2.76 -9.50
N LEU A 23 12.47 -2.61 -9.96
CA LEU A 23 11.96 -1.35 -10.50
C LEU A 23 11.80 -0.25 -9.45
N ILE A 24 11.48 -0.63 -8.21
CA ILE A 24 11.39 0.31 -7.08
C ILE A 24 12.80 0.74 -6.65
N GLU A 25 13.73 -0.21 -6.48
CA GLU A 25 15.12 0.03 -6.06
C GLU A 25 15.88 0.93 -7.03
N THR A 26 15.64 0.76 -8.33
CA THR A 26 16.23 1.61 -9.39
C THR A 26 15.54 2.97 -9.50
N GLY A 27 14.43 3.19 -8.79
CA GLY A 27 13.62 4.40 -8.87
C GLY A 27 12.84 4.55 -10.17
N ALA A 28 12.79 3.51 -11.01
CA ALA A 28 12.02 3.48 -12.26
C ALA A 28 10.51 3.60 -12.00
N ILE A 29 10.04 3.13 -10.84
CA ILE A 29 8.66 3.29 -10.39
C ILE A 29 8.64 3.91 -8.99
N LYS A 30 7.74 4.88 -8.80
CA LYS A 30 7.42 5.44 -7.49
C LYS A 30 5.90 5.34 -7.27
N PRO A 31 5.45 4.84 -6.11
CA PRO A 31 4.01 4.80 -5.84
C PRO A 31 3.50 6.21 -5.54
N VAL A 32 2.27 6.46 -5.99
CA VAL A 32 1.51 7.65 -5.64
C VAL A 32 0.71 7.34 -4.39
N THR A 33 0.97 8.07 -3.30
CA THR A 33 0.22 7.94 -2.04
C THR A 33 -0.70 9.13 -1.85
N TYR A 34 -1.87 8.86 -1.28
CA TYR A 34 -2.81 9.89 -0.90
C TYR A 34 -2.24 10.68 0.28
N GLU A 35 -2.29 12.02 0.18
CA GLU A 35 -1.63 12.91 1.15
C GLU A 35 -2.15 12.78 2.59
N LYS A 36 -3.43 12.42 2.76
CA LYS A 36 -4.02 12.28 4.09
C LYS A 36 -3.38 11.11 4.84
N ARG A 37 -2.86 11.39 6.03
CA ARG A 37 -2.32 10.39 6.94
C ARG A 37 -3.42 9.87 7.85
N TYR A 38 -3.64 8.56 7.81
CA TYR A 38 -4.57 7.86 8.67
C TYR A 38 -3.76 7.19 9.79
N HIS A 39 -3.98 7.56 11.05
CA HIS A 39 -3.20 7.06 12.18
C HIS A 39 -4.02 6.07 13.00
N GLY A 40 -3.40 4.93 13.34
CA GLY A 40 -4.01 3.86 14.10
C GLY A 40 -5.03 3.04 13.30
N LEU A 41 -5.29 1.81 13.74
CA LEU A 41 -6.27 0.92 13.10
C LEU A 41 -7.70 1.43 13.20
N SER A 42 -7.99 2.32 14.16
CA SER A 42 -9.29 3.01 14.28
C SER A 42 -9.62 3.85 13.03
N SER A 43 -8.60 4.41 12.37
CA SER A 43 -8.77 5.24 11.17
C SER A 43 -9.11 4.48 9.89
N VAL A 44 -9.10 3.13 9.93
CA VAL A 44 -9.46 2.29 8.78
C VAL A 44 -10.89 2.57 8.32
N ARG A 45 -11.82 2.78 9.25
CA ARG A 45 -13.21 3.12 8.93
C ARG A 45 -13.29 4.39 8.07
N ASP A 46 -12.56 5.43 8.46
CA ASP A 46 -12.57 6.71 7.76
C ASP A 46 -11.87 6.60 6.40
N ALA A 47 -10.77 5.86 6.32
CA ALA A 47 -10.08 5.59 5.05
C ALA A 47 -10.98 4.87 4.05
N MET A 48 -11.78 3.90 4.52
CA MET A 48 -12.75 3.19 3.68
C MET A 48 -13.90 4.10 3.22
N ALA A 49 -14.38 4.99 4.10
CA ALA A 49 -15.39 5.98 3.72
C ALA A 49 -14.87 6.97 2.65
N ASP A 50 -13.63 7.45 2.82
CA ASP A 50 -12.98 8.34 1.84
C ASP A 50 -12.68 7.62 0.51
N LEU A 51 -12.38 6.31 0.55
CA LEU A 51 -12.24 5.46 -0.64
C LEU A 51 -13.56 5.34 -1.39
N GLN A 52 -14.64 5.01 -0.67
CA GLN A 52 -15.98 4.88 -1.24
C GLN A 52 -16.47 6.19 -1.86
N ALA A 53 -16.15 7.32 -1.22
CA ALA A 53 -16.46 8.66 -1.71
C ALA A 53 -15.55 9.14 -2.86
N ARG A 54 -14.63 8.29 -3.36
CA ARG A 54 -13.67 8.60 -4.44
C ARG A 54 -12.77 9.82 -4.18
N LYS A 55 -12.46 10.09 -2.90
CA LYS A 55 -11.53 11.19 -2.53
C LYS A 55 -10.07 10.76 -2.68
N ILE A 56 -9.80 9.47 -2.55
CA ILE A 56 -8.46 8.90 -2.56
C ILE A 56 -7.98 8.75 -4.00
N TYR A 57 -6.84 9.36 -4.30
CA TYR A 57 -6.03 9.04 -5.48
C TYR A 57 -4.84 8.17 -5.07
N GLY A 58 -4.35 7.31 -5.96
CA GLY A 58 -3.24 6.41 -5.66
C GLY A 58 -3.57 5.43 -4.52
N LYS A 59 -2.71 5.38 -3.49
CA LYS A 59 -2.86 4.49 -2.32
C LYS A 59 -3.07 5.27 -1.03
N ALA A 60 -4.08 4.92 -0.25
CA ALA A 60 -4.17 5.34 1.16
C ALA A 60 -3.30 4.45 2.05
N VAL A 61 -2.65 5.08 3.04
CA VAL A 61 -1.73 4.43 3.96
C VAL A 61 -2.20 4.64 5.39
N ILE A 62 -2.33 3.56 6.15
CA ILE A 62 -2.59 3.57 7.59
C ILE A 62 -1.25 3.45 8.32
N TYR A 63 -0.96 4.39 9.19
CA TYR A 63 0.22 4.42 10.05
C TYR A 63 -0.14 3.75 11.37
N ILE A 64 0.47 2.59 11.66
CA ILE A 64 0.10 1.76 12.81
C ILE A 64 0.60 2.35 14.15
N GLU A 65 1.70 3.11 14.13
CA GLU A 65 2.21 3.82 15.32
C GLU A 65 1.50 5.16 15.51
N GLU A 66 0.89 5.39 16.68
CA GLU A 66 0.27 6.68 17.04
C GLU A 66 1.26 7.85 17.05
N ASN A 67 2.56 7.57 17.24
CA ASN A 67 3.64 8.57 17.34
C ASN A 67 4.68 8.52 16.19
N GLY A 68 4.43 7.72 15.15
CA GLY A 68 5.37 7.55 14.05
C GLY A 68 5.49 8.81 13.18
N LYS A 69 6.49 9.67 13.44
CA LYS A 69 6.92 10.76 12.54
C LYS A 69 7.58 10.27 11.24
N GLY A 70 7.48 8.97 10.92
CA GLY A 70 8.04 8.38 9.73
C GLY A 70 7.11 8.56 8.54
N ARG A 71 7.61 9.15 7.45
CA ARG A 71 7.05 8.88 6.12
C ARG A 71 7.05 7.36 5.92
N ALA A 72 6.00 6.80 5.30
CA ALA A 72 6.09 5.47 4.72
C ALA A 72 7.22 5.48 3.69
N ALA A 73 8.43 5.12 4.12
CA ALA A 73 9.58 4.95 3.27
C ALA A 73 9.36 3.64 2.50
N LEU A 74 9.58 3.72 1.19
CA LEU A 74 9.51 2.61 0.25
C LEU A 74 10.93 2.16 -0.05
#